data_AF-A0A9Q3KZR4-F1
#
_entry.id   AF-A0A9Q3KZR4-F1
#
_cell.length_a   1.000
_cell.length_b   1.000
_cell.length_c   1.000
_cell.angle_alpha   90.00
_cell.angle_beta   90.00
_cell.angle_gamma   90.00
#
_symmetry.space_group_name_H-M   'P 1'
#
loop_
_entity.id
_entity.type
_entity.pdbx_description
1 polymer ?
#
loop_
_entity_poly.entity_id
_entity_poly.type
_entity_poly.pdbx_seq_one_letter_code
_entity_poly.pdbx_strand_id
1 'polypeptide(L)' 'MGQITKEVSPRDNSRVPEFKAPSIKAADSFDGTQAHKLRGFIQYCQLIVHNDLANFFSDRNKVLYSTSFLTGVGTPF' A
#
# COMPACT_ATOMS: atom_id res chain seq x y z
N MET A 1 44.62 12.29 -38.29
CA MET A 1 43.56 12.69 -37.33
C MET A 1 42.27 11.98 -37.74
N GLY A 2 41.90 10.91 -37.04
CA GLY A 2 40.65 10.18 -37.29
C GLY A 2 40.07 9.82 -35.93
N GLN A 3 38.84 10.27 -35.67
CA GLN A 3 38.20 10.21 -34.36
C GLN A 3 37.80 8.78 -33.99
N ILE A 4 38.13 8.40 -32.77
CA ILE A 4 37.83 7.11 -32.14
C ILE A 4 36.37 7.12 -31.68
N THR A 5 35.60 6.15 -32.17
CA THR A 5 34.27 5.78 -31.69
C THR A 5 34.36 5.41 -30.20
N LYS A 6 33.72 6.20 -29.33
CA LYS A 6 33.52 5.82 -27.93
C LYS A 6 32.14 5.20 -27.81
N GLU A 7 32.11 3.86 -27.81
CA GLU A 7 30.98 3.11 -27.27
C GLU A 7 30.78 3.51 -25.81
N VAL A 8 29.67 4.18 -25.52
CA VAL A 8 29.23 4.41 -24.15
C VAL A 8 28.51 3.15 -23.70
N SER A 9 29.27 2.28 -23.03
CA SER A 9 28.77 1.17 -22.22
C SER A 9 27.58 1.64 -21.37
N PRO A 10 26.45 0.90 -21.33
CA PRO A 10 25.34 1.26 -20.48
C PRO A 10 25.84 1.34 -19.04
N ARG A 11 25.76 2.54 -18.45
CA ARG A 11 26.09 2.74 -17.05
C ARG A 11 25.20 1.81 -16.26
N ASP A 12 25.86 0.90 -15.53
CA ASP A 12 25.29 0.04 -14.52
C ASP A 12 24.27 0.86 -13.73
N ASN A 13 22.98 0.57 -13.98
CA ASN A 13 21.86 1.20 -13.32
C ASN A 13 21.95 0.71 -11.89
N SER A 14 22.70 1.45 -11.06
CA SER A 14 22.88 1.17 -9.66
C SER A 14 21.48 0.93 -9.11
N ARG A 15 21.21 -0.34 -8.82
CA ARG A 15 19.92 -0.80 -8.31
C ARG A 15 19.74 -0.07 -7.00
N VAL A 16 19.07 1.07 -7.04
CA VAL A 16 18.50 1.71 -5.87
C VAL A 16 17.73 0.58 -5.20
N PRO A 17 18.07 0.20 -3.96
CA PRO A 17 17.35 -0.87 -3.31
C PRO A 17 15.89 -0.46 -3.30
N GLU A 18 15.09 -1.13 -4.13
CA GLU A 18 13.66 -0.95 -4.16
C GLU A 18 13.21 -1.29 -2.75
N PHE A 19 12.79 -0.27 -2.00
CA PHE A 19 12.23 -0.47 -0.69
C PHE A 19 10.98 -1.31 -0.88
N LYS A 20 11.14 -2.63 -0.79
CA LYS A 20 10.03 -3.55 -0.69
C LYS A 20 9.49 -3.38 0.71
N ALA A 21 8.39 -2.65 0.81
CA ALA A 21 7.62 -2.62 2.04
C ALA A 21 7.42 -4.07 2.50
N PRO A 22 7.74 -4.40 3.77
CA PRO A 22 7.50 -5.74 4.29
C PRO A 22 6.06 -6.11 4.00
N SER A 23 5.82 -7.35 3.53
CA SER A 23 4.50 -7.84 3.13
C SER A 23 3.44 -7.38 4.14
N ILE A 24 2.66 -6.37 3.75
CA ILE A 24 1.74 -5.72 4.68
C ILE A 24 0.65 -6.74 4.94
N LYS A 25 0.48 -7.12 6.21
CA LYS A 25 -0.62 -8.01 6.60
C LYS A 25 -1.95 -7.34 6.26
N ALA A 26 -3.00 -8.12 6.08
CA ALA A 26 -4.34 -7.56 5.97
C ALA A 26 -4.71 -6.84 7.28
N ALA A 27 -5.61 -5.84 7.21
CA ALA A 27 -6.11 -5.19 8.40
C ALA A 27 -6.82 -6.19 9.32
N ASP A 28 -6.67 -6.01 10.63
CA ASP A 28 -7.48 -6.75 11.60
C ASP A 28 -8.94 -6.32 11.47
N SER A 29 -9.86 -7.29 11.59
CA SER A 29 -11.28 -6.99 11.62
C SER A 29 -11.64 -6.14 12.83
N PHE A 30 -12.50 -5.13 12.63
CA PHE A 30 -13.04 -4.29 13.69
C PHE A 30 -14.54 -4.56 13.85
N ASP A 31 -14.92 -5.06 15.02
CA ASP A 31 -16.29 -5.47 15.35
C ASP A 31 -17.07 -4.42 16.16
N GLY A 32 -16.43 -3.29 16.49
CA GLY A 32 -17.02 -2.23 17.30
C GLY A 32 -17.04 -2.49 18.81
N THR A 33 -16.59 -3.65 19.31
CA THR A 33 -16.65 -3.98 20.74
C THR A 33 -15.60 -3.25 21.57
N GLN A 34 -14.44 -2.96 20.96
CA GLN A 34 -13.29 -2.35 21.62
C GLN A 34 -12.96 -1.00 20.99
N ALA A 35 -13.61 0.06 21.45
CA ALA A 35 -13.43 1.42 20.90
C ALA A 35 -11.96 1.87 20.85
N HIS A 36 -11.11 1.45 21.80
CA HIS A 36 -9.68 1.78 21.80
C HIS A 36 -8.91 1.21 20.59
N LYS A 37 -9.44 0.17 19.91
CA LYS A 37 -8.85 -0.41 18.70
C LYS A 37 -9.19 0.36 17.42
N LEU A 38 -10.22 1.21 17.45
CA LEU A 38 -10.68 1.96 16.27
C LEU A 38 -9.55 2.79 15.64
N ARG A 39 -8.75 3.46 16.47
CA ARG A 39 -7.63 4.27 15.99
C ARG A 39 -6.59 3.40 15.28
N GLY A 40 -6.23 2.26 15.86
CA GLY A 40 -5.28 1.32 15.27
C GLY A 40 -5.78 0.78 13.93
N PHE A 41 -7.05 0.40 13.87
CA PHE A 41 -7.72 -0.03 12.64
C PHE A 41 -7.61 1.04 11.52
N ILE A 42 -7.99 2.29 11.81
CA ILE A 42 -7.94 3.38 10.82
C ILE A 42 -6.51 3.62 10.33
N GLN A 43 -5.54 3.67 11.26
CA GLN A 43 -4.14 3.89 10.92
C GLN A 43 -3.60 2.77 10.01
N TYR A 44 -4.03 1.54 10.23
CA TYR A 44 -3.60 0.41 9.42
C TYR A 44 -4.20 0.44 8.01
N CYS A 45 -5.49 0.78 7.87
CA CYS A 45 -6.12 1.00 6.56
C CYS A 45 -5.39 2.10 5.76
N GLN A 46 -5.02 3.21 6.43
CA GLN A 46 -4.26 4.29 5.79
C GLN A 46 -2.89 3.82 5.29
N LEU A 47 -2.17 3.02 6.08
CA LEU A 47 -0.86 2.51 5.72
C LEU A 47 -0.89 1.64 4.46
N ILE A 48 -1.89 0.77 4.34
CA ILE A 48 -2.10 -0.12 3.19
C ILE A 48 -2.42 0.69 1.94
N VAL A 49 -3.36 1.63 2.05
CA VAL A 49 -3.75 2.51 0.94
C VAL A 49 -2.56 3.30 0.41
N HIS A 50 -1.67 3.80 1.28
CA HIS A 50 -0.49 4.55 0.87
C HIS A 50 0.60 3.68 0.25
N ASN A 51 0.67 2.39 0.60
CA ASN A 51 1.68 1.49 0.06
C ASN A 51 1.32 0.91 -1.30
N ASP A 52 0.03 0.76 -1.60
CA ASP A 52 -0.43 0.14 -2.84
C ASP A 52 -1.29 1.09 -3.66
N LEU A 53 -0.64 2.13 -4.17
CA LEU A 53 -1.30 3.18 -4.97
C LEU A 53 -1.93 2.64 -6.26
N ALA A 54 -1.44 1.51 -6.78
CA ALA A 54 -1.98 0.88 -7.98
C ALA A 54 -3.37 0.27 -7.71
N ASN A 55 -3.53 -0.46 -6.60
CA ASN A 55 -4.83 -1.03 -6.23
C ASN A 55 -5.77 0.00 -5.59
N PHE A 56 -5.23 1.04 -4.94
CA PHE A 56 -5.98 2.08 -4.23
C PHE A 56 -6.02 3.43 -4.94
N PHE A 57 -6.00 3.44 -6.27
CA PHE A 57 -6.09 4.67 -7.06
C PHE A 57 -7.42 5.42 -6.86
N SER A 58 -8.55 4.69 -6.75
CA SER A 58 -9.88 5.28 -6.54
C SER A 58 -10.26 5.29 -5.07
N ASP A 59 -10.91 6.37 -4.62
CA ASP A 59 -11.51 6.45 -3.29
C ASP A 59 -12.53 5.34 -3.04
N ARG A 60 -13.22 4.87 -4.10
CA ARG A 60 -14.12 3.72 -4.02
C ARG A 60 -13.40 2.46 -3.53
N ASN A 61 -12.21 2.17 -4.06
CA ASN A 61 -11.43 0.99 -3.66
C ASN A 61 -10.94 1.10 -2.22
N LYS A 62 -10.53 2.31 -1.80
CA LYS A 62 -10.12 2.60 -0.42
C LYS A 62 -11.26 2.33 0.57
N VAL A 63 -12.47 2.80 0.24
CA VAL A 63 -13.67 2.61 1.06
C VAL A 63 -14.05 1.14 1.09
N LEU A 64 -14.20 0.48 -0.06
CA LEU A 64 -14.58 -0.94 -0.13
C LEU A 64 -13.64 -1.85 0.66
N TYR A 65 -12.33 -1.62 0.55
CA TYR A 65 -11.34 -2.36 1.32
C TYR A 65 -11.52 -2.12 2.81
N SER A 66 -11.54 -0.86 3.26
CA SER A 66 -11.67 -0.53 4.68
C SER A 66 -12.96 -1.09 5.29
N THR A 67 -14.08 -1.01 4.56
CA THR A 67 -15.37 -1.52 5.04
C THR A 67 -15.44 -3.04 5.10
N SER A 68 -14.66 -3.77 4.28
CA SER A 68 -14.65 -5.24 4.29
C SER A 68 -14.15 -5.85 5.60
N PHE A 69 -13.43 -5.06 6.41
CA PHE A 69 -12.93 -5.48 7.73
C PHE A 69 -13.85 -5.03 8.87
N LEU A 70 -14.91 -4.29 8.58
CA LEU A 70 -15.94 -3.96 9.57
C LEU A 70 -16.86 -5.17 9.71
N THR A 71 -16.83 -5.81 10.87
CA THR A 71 -17.52 -7.09 11.13
C THR A 71 -18.57 -6.97 12.24
N GLY A 72 -18.76 -5.76 12.77
CA GLY A 72 -19.72 -5.45 13.82
C GLY A 72 -21.18 -5.43 13.35
N VAL A 73 -22.11 -5.47 14.30
CA VAL A 73 -23.55 -5.57 14.07
C VAL A 73 -24.12 -4.23 13.55
N GLY A 74 -23.83 -3.92 12.30
CA GLY A 74 -24.50 -2.89 11.51
C GLY A 74 -24.87 -3.55 10.19
N THR A 75 -26.17 -3.65 9.91
CA THR A 75 -26.80 -4.20 8.71
C THR A 75 -25.94 -4.14 7.43
N PRO A 76 -25.88 -5.23 6.64
CA PRO A 76 -25.20 -5.22 5.34
C PRO A 76 -25.85 -4.18 4.41
N PHE A 77 -25.03 -3.42 3.71
CA PHE A 77 -25.45 -2.56 2.57
C PHE A 77 -25.58 -3.38 1.30
#